data_AF-A0A6C0IUC6-F1
#
_entry.id   AF-A0A6C0IUC6-F1
#
_cell.length_a   1.000
_cell.length_b   1.000
_cell.length_c   1.000
_cell.angle_alpha   90.00
_cell.angle_beta   90.00
_cell.angle_gamma   90.00
#
_symmetry.space_group_name_H-M   'P 1'
#
loop_
_entity.id
_entity.type
_entity.pdbx_description
1 polymer ?
#
loop_
_entity_poly.entity_id
_entity_poly.type
_entity_poly.pdbx_seq_one_letter_code
_entity_poly.pdbx_strand_id
1 'polypeptide(L)'
;MSVNYNGKVQNVTSYIKTYTPNINASAGLSNLWSTSKIADDDNANANVIIPASPYYSNLYIPGNLYLDGNFINASDMNLKQNIMPLKKEQTNKLLNLNTYSYTYKSDETNKLHFGLIAQEVEEELPELVIEKPHTDANVDTNTNNYKGVNYLELVPLLVSVVQTQQKQINELQNKLNTFIKKF
;
A
#
# COMPACT_ATOMS: atom_id res chain seq x y z
N MET A 1 -5.37 47.75 1.77
CA MET A 1 -4.39 46.99 2.57
C MET A 1 -4.44 45.56 2.07
N SER A 2 -3.45 45.15 1.28
CA SER A 2 -3.43 43.81 0.67
C SER A 2 -2.84 42.82 1.66
N VAL A 3 -3.60 41.77 1.96
CA VAL A 3 -3.17 40.66 2.82
C VAL A 3 -2.47 39.65 1.91
N ASN A 4 -1.15 39.54 1.99
CA ASN A 4 -0.38 38.52 1.28
C ASN A 4 -0.54 37.17 1.99
N TYR A 5 -1.33 36.29 1.39
CA TYR A 5 -1.45 34.91 1.82
C TYR A 5 -0.29 34.10 1.21
N ASN A 6 0.88 34.11 1.84
CA ASN A 6 2.01 33.25 1.50
C ASN A 6 1.77 31.83 2.06
N GLY A 7 0.69 31.19 1.60
CA GLY A 7 0.49 29.76 1.80
C GLY A 7 1.55 29.01 1.02
N LYS A 8 2.57 28.49 1.72
CA LYS A 8 3.53 27.54 1.12
C LYS A 8 2.73 26.37 0.56
N VAL A 9 2.76 26.21 -0.76
CA VAL A 9 2.17 25.06 -1.45
C VAL A 9 2.90 23.81 -0.96
N GLN A 10 2.18 22.91 -0.28
CA GLN A 10 2.74 21.61 0.08
C GLN A 10 2.94 20.77 -1.18
N ASN A 11 4.12 20.16 -1.30
CA ASN A 11 4.45 19.26 -2.40
C ASN A 11 3.51 18.05 -2.37
N VAL A 12 2.74 17.90 -3.44
CA VAL A 12 1.71 16.88 -3.62
C VAL A 12 2.36 15.69 -4.31
N THR A 13 2.45 14.57 -3.62
CA THR A 13 2.59 13.27 -4.28
C THR A 13 1.84 12.18 -3.53
N SER A 14 0.68 11.90 -4.09
CA SER A 14 -0.23 10.81 -3.85
C SER A 14 0.32 9.54 -4.49
N TYR A 15 0.53 8.50 -3.67
CA TYR A 15 1.06 7.18 -4.03
C TYR A 15 2.52 7.20 -4.50
N ILE A 16 3.35 6.43 -3.77
CA ILE A 16 4.83 6.48 -3.74
C ILE A 16 5.32 7.56 -2.78
N LYS A 17 6.03 7.17 -1.71
CA LYS A 17 6.87 8.08 -0.91
C LYS A 17 7.86 8.73 -1.87
N THR A 18 7.55 9.93 -2.34
CA THR A 18 8.40 10.61 -3.31
C THR A 18 9.55 11.20 -2.54
N TYR A 19 10.66 10.51 -2.63
CA TYR A 19 11.89 10.97 -2.06
C TYR A 19 12.34 12.24 -2.79
N THR A 20 12.74 13.25 -2.03
CA THR A 20 13.18 14.54 -2.58
C THR A 20 14.37 14.32 -3.50
N PRO A 21 14.31 14.74 -4.78
CA PRO A 21 15.39 14.52 -5.72
C PRO A 21 16.66 15.30 -5.34
N ASN A 22 17.82 14.65 -5.43
CA ASN A 22 19.13 15.30 -5.26
C ASN A 22 19.58 15.96 -6.56
N ILE A 23 20.11 17.19 -6.47
CA ILE A 23 20.57 18.04 -7.59
C ILE A 23 22.07 17.89 -7.94
N ASN A 24 22.77 16.86 -7.47
CA ASN A 24 24.15 16.60 -7.92
C ASN A 24 24.46 15.09 -8.02
N ALA A 25 24.59 14.55 -9.24
CA ALA A 25 25.10 13.18 -9.46
C ALA A 25 26.01 13.12 -10.69
N SER A 26 27.30 12.87 -10.47
CA SER A 26 28.29 12.51 -11.50
C SER A 26 28.32 10.99 -11.71
N ALA A 27 28.34 10.60 -12.99
CA ALA A 27 28.07 9.26 -13.50
C ALA A 27 29.15 8.19 -13.20
N GLY A 28 28.69 6.94 -13.10
CA GLY A 28 29.52 5.73 -13.20
C GLY A 28 29.17 4.68 -12.14
N LEU A 29 28.14 3.86 -12.41
CA LEU A 29 27.56 2.84 -11.50
C LEU A 29 27.46 3.30 -10.03
N SER A 30 26.72 4.38 -9.79
CA SER A 30 26.74 5.11 -8.53
C SER A 30 25.50 4.78 -7.68
N ASN A 31 25.71 4.19 -6.49
CA ASN A 31 24.76 3.91 -5.39
C ASN A 31 23.27 4.08 -5.71
N LEU A 32 22.43 3.02 -5.64
CA LEU A 32 20.97 3.15 -5.83
C LEU A 32 20.29 4.11 -4.83
N TRP A 33 20.93 4.30 -3.67
CA TRP A 33 20.46 5.14 -2.59
C TRP A 33 21.54 6.13 -2.16
N SER A 34 21.14 7.33 -1.76
CA SER A 34 22.00 8.34 -1.15
C SER A 34 21.42 8.76 0.20
N THR A 35 22.30 9.17 1.11
CA THR A 35 21.86 9.81 2.35
C THR A 35 21.80 11.31 2.13
N SER A 36 20.69 11.93 2.56
CA SER A 36 20.50 13.38 2.49
C SER A 36 20.09 13.93 3.84
N LYS A 37 20.21 15.24 4.01
CA LYS A 37 19.69 15.99 5.16
C LYS A 37 18.41 16.68 4.72
N ILE A 38 17.29 16.29 5.32
CA ILE A 38 16.03 17.03 5.18
C ILE A 38 15.83 17.86 6.45
N ALA A 39 15.35 19.09 6.28
CA ALA A 39 14.93 19.92 7.39
C ALA A 39 13.65 19.31 7.98
N ASP A 40 13.75 18.81 9.21
CA ASP A 40 12.58 18.41 9.99
C ASP A 40 11.88 19.66 10.56
N ASP A 41 10.64 19.51 11.02
CA ASP A 41 9.83 20.59 11.59
C ASP A 41 10.54 21.31 12.76
N ASP A 42 11.51 20.64 13.41
CA ASP A 42 12.32 21.17 14.51
C ASP A 42 13.66 21.83 14.07
N ASN A 43 13.86 22.10 12.78
CA ASN A 43 15.15 22.57 12.20
C ASN A 43 16.35 21.63 12.46
N ALA A 44 16.09 20.40 12.91
CA ALA A 44 17.09 19.35 12.94
C ALA A 44 17.27 18.78 11.52
N ASN A 45 18.52 18.63 11.10
CA ASN A 45 18.83 17.93 9.85
C ASN A 45 18.69 16.42 10.10
N ALA A 46 17.57 15.83 9.67
CA ALA A 46 17.38 14.40 9.74
C ALA A 46 18.11 13.73 8.56
N ASN A 47 18.94 12.72 8.87
CA ASN A 47 19.54 11.88 7.83
C ASN A 47 18.46 10.96 7.26
N VAL A 48 18.19 11.09 5.98
CA VAL A 48 17.21 10.27 5.26
C VAL A 48 17.88 9.45 4.17
N ILE A 49 17.28 8.31 3.82
CA ILE A 49 17.65 7.52 2.65
C ILE A 49 16.75 7.96 1.50
N ILE A 50 17.33 8.40 0.38
CA ILE A 50 16.62 8.77 -0.86
C ILE A 50 17.21 7.99 -2.05
N PRO A 51 16.45 7.72 -3.13
CA PRO A 51 16.99 7.25 -4.39
C PRO A 51 18.06 8.21 -4.87
N ALA A 52 19.15 7.67 -5.43
CA ALA A 52 20.25 8.50 -5.91
C ALA A 52 19.93 9.27 -7.20
N SER A 53 18.77 9.00 -7.82
CA SER A 53 18.32 9.68 -9.02
C SER A 53 16.86 10.09 -8.91
N PRO A 54 16.50 11.31 -9.37
CA PRO A 54 15.12 11.80 -9.44
C PRO A 54 14.21 10.94 -10.33
N TYR A 55 14.80 10.13 -11.21
CA TYR A 55 14.06 9.32 -12.18
C TYR A 55 13.56 8.01 -11.59
N TYR A 56 14.02 7.61 -10.40
CA TYR A 56 13.52 6.43 -9.71
C TYR A 56 12.36 6.81 -8.80
N SER A 57 11.18 6.30 -9.14
CA SER A 57 9.97 6.44 -8.34
C SER A 57 9.83 5.33 -7.31
N ASN A 58 10.28 4.10 -7.60
CA ASN A 58 10.05 2.94 -6.71
C ASN A 58 11.32 2.51 -5.97
N LEU A 59 11.15 2.05 -4.72
CA LEU A 59 12.21 1.43 -3.94
C LEU A 59 12.03 -0.09 -3.93
N TYR A 60 13.00 -0.81 -4.48
CA TYR A 60 13.08 -2.27 -4.38
C TYR A 60 14.07 -2.68 -3.29
N ILE A 61 13.61 -3.43 -2.29
CA ILE A 61 14.45 -3.97 -1.21
C ILE A 61 14.48 -5.49 -1.37
N PRO A 62 15.63 -6.10 -1.73
CA PRO A 62 15.75 -7.54 -1.71
C PRO A 62 15.74 -8.04 -0.26
N GLY A 63 14.86 -9.00 0.04
CA GLY A 63 14.73 -9.58 1.38
C GLY A 63 13.71 -8.87 2.27
N ASN A 64 13.92 -8.96 3.58
CA ASN A 64 12.98 -8.45 4.58
C ASN A 64 13.30 -7.00 4.95
N LEU A 65 12.24 -6.20 5.17
CA LEU A 65 12.33 -4.86 5.74
C LEU A 65 11.99 -4.93 7.24
N TYR A 66 12.96 -4.59 8.09
CA TYR A 66 12.77 -4.44 9.54
C TYR A 66 12.70 -2.96 9.90
N LEU A 67 11.69 -2.56 10.67
CA LEU A 67 11.45 -1.19 11.11
C LEU A 67 11.18 -1.21 12.62
N ASP A 68 11.98 -0.47 13.39
CA ASP A 68 11.71 -0.24 14.82
C ASP A 68 10.55 0.76 15.03
N GLY A 69 10.25 1.56 14.00
CA GLY A 69 9.18 2.56 13.98
C GLY A 69 7.97 2.14 13.16
N ASN A 70 7.11 3.11 12.85
CA ASN A 70 5.87 2.88 12.12
C ASN A 70 6.03 3.01 10.60
N PHE A 71 5.38 2.13 9.85
CA PHE A 71 5.15 2.33 8.42
C PHE A 71 3.92 3.22 8.20
N ILE A 72 4.14 4.52 7.99
CA ILE A 72 3.07 5.51 7.82
C ILE A 72 2.87 5.82 6.33
N ASN A 73 1.62 5.71 5.88
CA ASN A 73 1.16 6.15 4.56
C ASN A 73 0.41 7.48 4.69
N ALA A 74 0.72 8.45 3.82
CA ALA A 74 0.01 9.73 3.79
C ALA A 74 -1.46 9.49 3.41
N SER A 75 -2.39 10.07 4.17
CA SER A 75 -3.83 9.87 4.01
C SER A 75 -4.63 11.18 4.16
N ASP A 76 -3.94 12.32 4.05
CA ASP A 76 -4.55 13.65 4.17
C ASP A 76 -5.58 13.89 3.06
N MET A 77 -6.67 14.59 3.39
CA MET A 77 -7.74 14.91 2.43
C MET A 77 -7.24 15.77 1.27
N ASN A 78 -6.28 16.67 1.50
CA ASN A 78 -5.72 17.55 0.48
C ASN A 78 -4.86 16.79 -0.55
N LEU A 79 -4.47 15.55 -0.24
CA LEU A 79 -3.74 14.67 -1.15
C LEU A 79 -4.67 13.74 -1.94
N LYS A 80 -5.99 13.86 -1.75
CA LYS A 80 -7.00 12.99 -2.35
C LYS A 80 -7.97 13.82 -3.19
N GLN A 81 -8.43 13.22 -4.28
CA GLN A 81 -9.44 13.80 -5.17
C GLN A 81 -10.48 12.73 -5.52
N ASN A 82 -11.66 13.14 -5.98
CA ASN A 82 -12.75 12.24 -6.36
C ASN A 82 -13.14 11.24 -5.24
N ILE A 83 -13.20 11.73 -4.00
CA ILE A 83 -13.47 10.91 -2.81
C ILE A 83 -14.93 10.44 -2.84
N MET A 84 -15.13 9.12 -2.96
CA MET A 84 -16.44 8.48 -2.91
C MET A 84 -16.46 7.37 -1.85
N PRO A 85 -17.58 7.15 -1.15
CA PRO A 85 -17.73 5.99 -0.27
C PRO A 85 -17.56 4.68 -1.04
N LEU A 86 -16.94 3.68 -0.41
CA LEU A 86 -16.83 2.33 -0.97
C LEU A 86 -18.22 1.73 -1.16
N LYS A 87 -18.48 1.23 -2.38
CA LYS A 87 -19.75 0.56 -2.67
C LYS A 87 -19.70 -0.87 -2.19
N LYS A 88 -20.84 -1.37 -1.69
CA LYS A 88 -20.99 -2.76 -1.26
C LYS A 88 -20.58 -3.76 -2.35
N GLU A 89 -20.89 -3.47 -3.60
CA GLU A 89 -20.52 -4.31 -4.76
C GLU A 89 -19.00 -4.47 -4.91
N GLN A 90 -18.22 -3.42 -4.63
CA GLN A 90 -16.76 -3.47 -4.70
C GLN A 90 -16.20 -4.30 -3.55
N THR A 91 -16.73 -4.11 -2.33
CA THR A 91 -16.23 -4.79 -1.14
C THR A 91 -16.70 -6.24 -1.02
N ASN A 92 -17.84 -6.58 -1.65
CA ASN A 92 -18.36 -7.96 -1.65
C ASN A 92 -17.45 -8.93 -2.40
N LYS A 93 -16.66 -8.45 -3.37
CA LYS A 93 -15.70 -9.28 -4.11
C LYS A 93 -14.66 -9.93 -3.20
N LEU A 94 -14.33 -9.29 -2.08
CA LEU A 94 -13.47 -9.90 -1.04
C LEU A 94 -14.00 -11.23 -0.53
N LEU A 95 -15.32 -11.42 -0.52
CA LEU A 95 -15.95 -12.65 -0.02
C LEU A 95 -15.76 -13.84 -0.97
N ASN A 96 -15.36 -13.60 -2.22
CA ASN A 96 -15.05 -14.64 -3.20
C ASN A 96 -13.60 -15.13 -3.08
N LEU A 97 -12.73 -14.40 -2.36
CA LEU A 97 -11.33 -14.74 -2.24
C LEU A 97 -11.12 -15.90 -1.27
N ASN A 98 -10.26 -16.84 -1.67
CA ASN A 98 -9.81 -17.90 -0.78
C ASN A 98 -8.56 -17.48 -0.03
N THR A 99 -8.45 -17.95 1.21
CA THR A 99 -7.23 -17.79 2.04
C THR A 99 -6.49 -19.11 2.11
N TYR A 100 -5.17 -19.04 1.99
CA TYR A 100 -4.31 -20.21 1.92
C TYR A 100 -3.23 -20.18 2.99
N SER A 101 -2.79 -21.37 3.41
CA SER A 101 -1.48 -21.57 4.01
C SER A 101 -0.52 -22.14 2.97
N TYR A 102 0.74 -21.71 2.99
CA TYR A 102 1.74 -22.12 1.99
C TYR A 102 3.16 -22.02 2.53
N THR A 103 4.11 -22.63 1.83
CA THR A 103 5.55 -22.45 2.02
C THR A 103 6.15 -21.90 0.71
N TYR A 104 7.28 -21.20 0.80
CA TYR A 104 7.96 -20.71 -0.41
C TYR A 104 8.83 -21.82 -1.02
N LYS A 105 8.80 -21.96 -2.36
CA LYS A 105 9.63 -22.95 -3.08
C LYS A 105 11.14 -22.76 -2.85
N SER A 106 11.57 -21.52 -2.66
CA SER A 106 12.97 -21.16 -2.40
C SER A 106 13.33 -21.16 -0.91
N ASP A 107 12.38 -21.44 -0.02
CA ASP A 107 12.63 -21.49 1.42
C ASP A 107 12.89 -22.93 1.87
N GLU A 108 14.16 -23.25 2.09
CA GLU A 108 14.59 -24.56 2.58
C GLU A 108 14.06 -24.87 3.98
N THR A 109 13.71 -23.84 4.78
CA THR A 109 13.18 -24.02 6.13
C THR A 109 11.72 -24.48 6.14
N ASN A 110 11.05 -24.44 4.98
CA ASN A 110 9.63 -24.76 4.83
C ASN A 110 8.74 -24.03 5.85
N LYS A 111 9.04 -22.76 6.10
CA LYS A 111 8.27 -21.96 7.06
C LYS A 111 6.84 -21.80 6.56
N LEU A 112 5.87 -22.04 7.44
CA LEU A 112 4.47 -21.86 7.12
C LEU A 112 4.12 -20.36 7.06
N HIS A 113 3.45 -19.97 5.98
CA HIS A 113 2.92 -18.65 5.72
C HIS A 113 1.41 -18.72 5.46
N PHE A 114 0.74 -17.56 5.56
CA PHE A 114 -0.68 -17.42 5.25
C PHE A 114 -0.86 -16.22 4.32
N GLY A 115 -1.82 -16.32 3.40
CA GLY A 115 -2.12 -15.22 2.49
C GLY A 115 -3.10 -15.59 1.40
N LEU A 116 -3.06 -14.79 0.33
CA LEU A 116 -3.89 -14.90 -0.86
C LEU A 116 -3.03 -15.28 -2.07
N ILE A 117 -3.66 -15.86 -3.09
CA ILE A 117 -3.03 -16.08 -4.40
C ILE A 117 -3.29 -14.84 -5.26
N ALA A 118 -2.22 -14.21 -5.75
CA ALA A 118 -2.32 -12.93 -6.47
C ALA A 118 -3.18 -13.04 -7.75
N GLN A 119 -3.18 -14.18 -8.42
CA GLN A 119 -3.99 -14.44 -9.61
C GLN A 119 -5.49 -14.46 -9.29
N GLU A 120 -5.90 -15.05 -8.16
CA GLU A 120 -7.31 -15.02 -7.72
C GLU A 120 -7.72 -13.61 -7.30
N VAL A 121 -6.81 -12.89 -6.64
CA VAL A 121 -7.04 -11.48 -6.31
C VAL A 121 -7.20 -10.64 -7.58
N GLU A 122 -6.45 -10.93 -8.64
CA GLU A 122 -6.52 -10.19 -9.89
C GLU A 122 -7.87 -10.35 -10.62
N GLU A 123 -8.47 -11.53 -10.56
CA GLU A 123 -9.79 -11.79 -11.17
C GLU A 123 -10.90 -10.94 -10.51
N GLU A 124 -10.80 -10.72 -9.20
CA GLU A 124 -11.79 -9.99 -8.42
C GLU A 124 -11.47 -8.48 -8.28
N LEU A 125 -10.24 -8.18 -7.89
CA LEU A 125 -9.70 -6.88 -7.49
C LEU A 125 -8.35 -6.62 -8.18
N PRO A 126 -8.32 -6.46 -9.52
CA PRO A 126 -7.08 -6.27 -10.28
C PRO A 126 -6.29 -5.04 -9.83
N GLU A 127 -6.95 -4.02 -9.27
CA GLU A 127 -6.32 -2.82 -8.73
C GLU A 127 -5.37 -3.09 -7.54
N LEU A 128 -5.53 -4.24 -6.86
CA LEU A 128 -4.68 -4.61 -5.73
C LEU A 128 -3.46 -5.43 -6.14
N VAL A 129 -3.33 -5.79 -7.42
CA VAL A 129 -2.26 -6.65 -7.92
C VAL A 129 -1.23 -5.80 -8.64
N ILE A 130 0.05 -6.02 -8.29
CA ILE A 130 1.18 -5.28 -8.82
C ILE A 130 2.14 -6.27 -9.47
N GLU A 131 2.59 -5.94 -10.69
CA GLU A 131 3.66 -6.68 -11.36
C GLU A 131 5.00 -6.41 -10.67
N LYS A 132 5.63 -7.46 -10.18
CA LYS A 132 6.96 -7.45 -9.58
C LYS A 132 7.99 -7.81 -10.66
N PRO A 133 8.96 -6.91 -10.94
CA PRO A 133 9.99 -7.19 -11.91
C PRO A 133 10.81 -8.42 -11.51
N HIS A 134 11.19 -9.22 -12.50
CA HIS A 134 12.06 -10.37 -12.30
C HIS A 134 13.48 -9.91 -11.94
N THR A 135 14.05 -10.46 -10.86
CA THR A 135 15.38 -10.02 -10.36
C THR A 135 16.46 -11.09 -10.47
N ASP A 136 16.16 -12.23 -11.08
CA ASP A 136 17.21 -13.19 -11.42
C ASP A 136 17.93 -12.71 -12.67
N ALA A 137 19.25 -12.51 -12.56
CA ALA A 137 20.10 -12.06 -13.66
C ALA A 137 20.18 -13.08 -14.81
N ASN A 138 19.71 -14.32 -14.61
CA ASN A 138 19.76 -15.40 -15.59
C ASN A 138 18.41 -15.73 -16.23
N VAL A 139 17.38 -14.95 -15.97
CA VAL A 139 16.04 -15.23 -16.48
C VAL A 139 15.72 -14.31 -17.65
N ASP A 140 15.38 -14.96 -18.77
CA ASP A 140 15.00 -14.34 -20.03
C ASP A 140 13.91 -13.27 -19.78
N THR A 141 14.13 -12.07 -20.32
CA THR A 141 13.20 -10.93 -20.26
C THR A 141 11.79 -11.24 -20.79
N ASN A 142 11.60 -12.41 -21.40
CA ASN A 142 10.32 -12.93 -21.88
C ASN A 142 9.54 -13.79 -20.86
N THR A 143 10.06 -14.03 -19.64
CA THR A 143 9.27 -14.71 -18.60
C THR A 143 8.38 -13.72 -17.85
N ASN A 144 7.11 -14.10 -17.63
CA ASN A 144 6.14 -13.29 -16.89
C ASN A 144 6.70 -12.79 -15.55
N ASN A 145 6.52 -11.51 -15.29
CA ASN A 145 6.75 -10.90 -13.98
C ASN A 145 5.96 -11.65 -12.89
N TYR A 146 6.50 -11.68 -11.67
CA TYR A 146 5.76 -12.25 -10.54
C TYR A 146 4.70 -11.26 -10.10
N LYS A 147 3.55 -11.74 -9.62
CA LYS A 147 2.48 -10.85 -9.11
C LYS A 147 2.58 -10.71 -7.60
N GLY A 148 2.42 -9.48 -7.12
CA GLY A 148 2.30 -9.15 -5.70
C GLY A 148 0.93 -8.58 -5.38
N VAL A 149 0.50 -8.69 -4.11
CA VAL A 149 -0.77 -8.13 -3.63
C VAL A 149 -0.50 -6.96 -2.68
N ASN A 150 -1.18 -5.84 -2.88
CA ASN A 150 -1.15 -4.68 -1.99
C ASN A 150 -2.05 -4.93 -0.76
N TYR A 151 -1.52 -5.68 0.21
CA TYR A 151 -2.25 -6.01 1.44
C TYR A 151 -2.66 -4.80 2.29
N LEU A 152 -1.99 -3.63 2.13
CA LEU A 152 -2.37 -2.42 2.87
C LEU A 152 -3.70 -1.85 2.39
N GLU A 153 -3.98 -1.95 1.09
CA GLU A 153 -5.25 -1.49 0.51
C GLU A 153 -6.42 -2.45 0.74
N LEU A 154 -6.15 -3.70 1.15
CA LEU A 154 -7.19 -4.60 1.66
C LEU A 154 -7.80 -4.08 2.97
N VAL A 155 -7.04 -3.39 3.81
CA VAL A 155 -7.49 -2.91 5.13
C VAL A 155 -8.75 -2.04 5.05
N PRO A 156 -8.82 -0.95 4.26
CA PRO A 156 -10.04 -0.15 4.15
C PRO A 156 -11.22 -0.92 3.55
N LEU A 157 -10.98 -1.86 2.63
CA LEU A 157 -12.04 -2.72 2.09
C LEU A 157 -12.62 -3.62 3.19
N LEU A 158 -11.76 -4.26 4.00
CA LEU A 158 -12.17 -5.09 5.14
C LEU A 158 -12.94 -4.28 6.20
N VAL A 159 -12.51 -3.05 6.50
CA VAL A 159 -13.25 -2.16 7.40
C VAL A 159 -14.68 -1.92 6.90
N SER A 160 -14.86 -1.67 5.60
CA SER A 160 -16.19 -1.48 5.00
C SER A 160 -17.03 -2.77 5.05
N VAL A 161 -16.42 -3.93 4.86
CA VAL A 161 -17.10 -5.24 5.02
C VAL A 161 -17.58 -5.41 6.47
N VAL A 162 -16.72 -5.17 7.46
CA VAL A 162 -17.08 -5.28 8.88
C VAL A 162 -18.21 -4.33 9.26
N GLN A 163 -18.18 -3.08 8.81
CA GLN A 163 -19.26 -2.12 9.04
C GLN A 163 -20.58 -2.57 8.42
N THR A 164 -20.52 -3.12 7.20
CA THR A 164 -21.71 -3.66 6.50
C THR A 164 -22.27 -4.87 7.24
N GLN A 165 -21.42 -5.79 7.70
CA GLN A 165 -21.82 -6.95 8.49
C GLN A 165 -22.45 -6.52 9.81
N GLN A 166 -21.88 -5.53 10.52
CA GLN A 166 -22.45 -5.01 11.76
C GLN A 166 -23.86 -4.43 11.54
N LYS A 167 -24.07 -3.71 10.43
CA LYS A 167 -25.39 -3.20 10.07
C LYS A 167 -26.40 -4.34 9.86
N GLN A 168 -26.01 -5.38 9.14
CA GLN A 168 -26.86 -6.56 8.91
C GLN A 168 -27.20 -7.29 10.22
N ILE A 169 -26.23 -7.42 11.13
CA ILE A 169 -26.45 -8.02 12.45
C ILE A 169 -27.49 -7.22 13.24
N ASN A 170 -27.35 -5.89 13.28
CA ASN A 170 -28.30 -5.03 13.99
C ASN A 170 -29.72 -5.13 13.40
N GLU A 171 -29.83 -5.18 12.07
CA GLU A 171 -31.12 -5.36 11.39
C GLU A 171 -31.77 -6.71 11.72
N LEU A 172 -30.98 -7.79 11.75
CA LEU A 172 -31.46 -9.12 12.11
C LEU A 172 -31.91 -9.19 13.58
N GLN A 173 -31.15 -8.59 14.51
CA GLN A 173 -31.51 -8.50 15.92
C GLN A 173 -32.82 -7.72 16.13
N ASN A 174 -33.01 -6.61 15.41
CA ASN A 174 -34.25 -5.83 15.48
C ASN A 174 -35.47 -6.61 14.96
N LYS A 175 -35.30 -7.35 13.85
CA LYS A 175 -36.34 -8.25 13.34
C LYS A 175 -36.70 -9.34 14.34
N LEU A 176 -35.69 -9.96 14.96
CA LEU A 176 -35.88 -10.98 15.98
C LEU A 176 -36.62 -10.43 17.20
N ASN A 177 -36.21 -9.27 17.73
CA ASN A 177 -36.88 -8.62 18.87
C ASN A 177 -38.34 -8.25 18.56
N THR A 178 -38.60 -7.78 17.33
CA THR A 178 -39.97 -7.48 16.88
C THR A 178 -40.80 -8.74 16.78
N PHE A 179 -40.22 -9.84 16.30
CA PHE A 179 -40.88 -11.14 16.20
C PHE A 179 -41.20 -11.70 17.60
N ILE A 180 -40.24 -11.67 18.52
CA ILE A 180 -40.42 -12.14 19.90
C ILE A 180 -41.53 -11.35 20.61
N LYS A 181 -41.60 -10.02 20.44
CA LYS A 181 -42.65 -9.18 21.06
C LYS A 181 -44.07 -9.44 20.52
N LYS A 182 -44.22 -10.15 19.40
CA LYS A 182 -45.53 -10.47 18.82
C LYS A 182 -46.17 -11.72 19.40
N PHE A 183 -45.43 -12.49 20.21
CA PHE A 183 -45.89 -13.68 20.91
C PHE A 183 -45.79 -13.46 22.43
#